data_AF-A0AAV1KTG8-F1
#
_entry.id   AF-A0AAV1KTG8-F1
#
_cell.length_a   1.000
_cell.length_b   1.000
_cell.length_c   1.000
_cell.angle_alpha   90.00
_cell.angle_beta   90.00
_cell.angle_gamma   90.00
#
_symmetry.space_group_name_H-M   'P 1'
#
loop_
_entity.id
_entity.type
_entity.pdbx_description
1 polymer ?
#
loop_
_entity_poly.entity_id
_entity_poly.type
_entity_poly.pdbx_seq_one_letter_code
_entity_poly.pdbx_strand_id
1 'polypeptide(L)'
;MAMQPHSKKRVCYYYDSDIGNYYYGQGHPMKPHRIRMTHNLLLNYGLYRKMEIYRPHKATADEMTKFHSDDYIRFLRSIRPDNMTEYNKQMQRFNVGEDCPVFDGLYEFCQLSAGGSVAAAVKLNKQASEICINWGGGLHHAKKSEASGFCYVNDIVLGILELLKYHQRVLYIDIDVHHGDGVEEAFYTTDRVMTVSFHKYGEYFPGTG
;
A
#
# COMPACT_ATOMS: atom_id res chain seq x y z
N MET A 1 -8.09 -24.89 -29.90
CA MET A 1 -7.17 -25.00 -28.75
C MET A 1 -8.02 -25.27 -27.51
N ALA A 2 -7.91 -26.46 -26.90
CA ALA A 2 -8.59 -26.74 -25.65
C ALA A 2 -7.93 -25.89 -24.54
N MET A 3 -8.71 -25.07 -23.84
CA MET A 3 -8.23 -24.37 -22.65
C MET A 3 -7.76 -25.42 -21.65
N GLN A 4 -6.47 -25.45 -21.34
CA GLN A 4 -6.00 -26.26 -20.23
C GLN A 4 -6.72 -25.80 -18.96
N PRO A 5 -7.22 -26.73 -18.12
CA PRO A 5 -7.81 -26.37 -16.85
C PRO A 5 -6.76 -25.59 -16.06
N HIS A 6 -7.12 -24.40 -15.55
CA HIS A 6 -6.24 -23.61 -14.71
C HIS A 6 -5.71 -24.50 -13.57
N SER A 7 -4.39 -24.72 -13.53
CA SER A 7 -3.77 -25.38 -12.38
C SER A 7 -4.13 -24.58 -11.12
N LYS A 8 -4.34 -25.27 -9.99
CA LYS A 8 -4.58 -24.59 -8.71
C LYS A 8 -3.29 -23.86 -8.31
N LYS A 9 -3.25 -22.56 -8.59
CA LYS A 9 -2.13 -21.69 -8.22
C LYS A 9 -1.98 -21.63 -6.71
N ARG A 10 -0.74 -21.60 -6.21
CA ARG A 10 -0.45 -21.36 -4.78
C ARG A 10 -0.72 -19.90 -4.43
N VAL A 11 -1.54 -19.68 -3.39
CA VAL A 11 -1.97 -18.36 -2.94
C VAL A 11 -1.48 -18.12 -1.51
N CYS A 12 -0.85 -16.96 -1.29
CA CYS A 12 -0.54 -16.42 0.03
C CYS A 12 -1.41 -15.19 0.30
N TYR A 13 -1.85 -15.02 1.54
CA TYR A 13 -2.66 -13.89 1.98
C TYR A 13 -2.07 -13.27 3.24
N TYR A 14 -1.85 -11.96 3.24
CA TYR A 14 -1.27 -11.21 4.34
C TYR A 14 -2.34 -10.47 5.13
N TYR A 15 -2.34 -10.64 6.45
CA TYR A 15 -3.26 -9.98 7.36
C TYR A 15 -2.67 -9.84 8.76
N ASP A 16 -2.78 -8.65 9.34
CA ASP A 16 -2.55 -8.40 10.76
C ASP A 16 -3.88 -8.02 11.42
N SER A 17 -4.18 -8.58 12.60
CA SER A 17 -5.42 -8.31 13.34
C SER A 17 -5.58 -6.85 13.75
N ASP A 18 -4.47 -6.13 13.91
CA ASP A 18 -4.47 -4.74 14.38
C ASP A 18 -4.89 -3.76 13.27
N ILE A 19 -4.77 -4.15 12.00
CA ILE A 19 -5.04 -3.24 10.86
C ILE A 19 -6.46 -2.65 10.88
N GLY A 20 -7.43 -3.42 11.39
CA GLY A 20 -8.83 -3.00 11.45
C GLY A 20 -9.16 -2.07 12.62
N ASN A 21 -8.20 -1.81 13.51
CA ASN A 21 -8.37 -0.99 14.70
C ASN A 21 -7.86 0.45 14.53
N TYR A 22 -7.02 0.71 13.50
CA TYR A 22 -6.59 2.08 13.18
C TYR A 22 -7.77 2.91 12.68
N TYR A 23 -7.82 4.17 13.11
CA TYR A 23 -8.95 5.05 12.92
C TYR A 23 -8.48 6.43 12.43
N TYR A 24 -8.84 6.78 11.20
CA TYR A 24 -8.43 8.04 10.57
C TYR A 24 -9.06 9.29 11.20
N GLY A 25 -10.09 9.14 12.04
CA GLY A 25 -10.78 10.25 12.69
C GLY A 25 -12.27 10.32 12.37
N GLN A 26 -12.97 11.16 13.12
CA GLN A 26 -14.41 11.37 12.98
C GLN A 26 -14.74 11.95 11.60
N GLY A 27 -15.75 11.39 10.95
CA GLY A 27 -16.20 11.83 9.62
C GLY A 27 -15.33 11.34 8.45
N HIS A 28 -14.13 10.83 8.70
CA HIS A 28 -13.21 10.42 7.63
C HIS A 28 -13.74 9.18 6.84
N PRO A 29 -13.66 9.20 5.49
CA PRO A 29 -14.21 8.12 4.66
C PRO A 29 -13.34 6.86 4.64
N MET A 30 -12.01 6.98 4.75
CA MET A 30 -11.13 5.80 4.88
C MET A 30 -11.37 5.11 6.23
N LYS A 31 -11.79 3.84 6.17
CA LYS A 31 -12.06 3.01 7.35
C LYS A 31 -11.26 1.70 7.26
N PRO A 32 -10.07 1.62 7.88
CA PRO A 32 -9.25 0.39 7.89
C PRO A 32 -10.00 -0.86 8.38
N HIS A 33 -11.06 -0.68 9.17
CA HIS A 33 -12.01 -1.74 9.57
C HIS A 33 -12.53 -2.60 8.40
N ARG A 34 -12.66 -2.03 7.19
CA ARG A 34 -13.08 -2.79 5.98
C ARG A 34 -12.19 -4.02 5.73
N ILE A 35 -10.90 -3.95 6.08
CA ILE A 35 -9.94 -5.04 5.90
C ILE A 35 -10.27 -6.19 6.88
N ARG A 36 -10.62 -5.85 8.12
CA ARG A 36 -11.07 -6.83 9.14
C ARG A 36 -12.39 -7.48 8.75
N MET A 37 -13.32 -6.72 8.15
CA MET A 37 -14.57 -7.28 7.62
C MET A 37 -14.30 -8.29 6.51
N THR A 38 -13.46 -7.94 5.53
CA THR A 38 -13.02 -8.86 4.47
C THR A 38 -12.37 -10.13 5.03
N HIS A 39 -11.51 -9.98 6.06
CA HIS A 39 -10.89 -11.11 6.74
C HIS A 39 -11.90 -12.04 7.42
N ASN A 40 -12.90 -11.49 8.09
CA ASN A 40 -13.92 -12.33 8.74
C ASN A 40 -14.79 -13.05 7.70
N LEU A 41 -15.12 -12.41 6.57
CA LEU A 41 -15.89 -13.04 5.49
C LEU A 41 -15.11 -14.20 4.86
N LEU A 42 -13.83 -14.02 4.51
CA LEU A 42 -13.03 -15.11 3.93
C LEU A 42 -12.86 -16.30 4.89
N LEU A 43 -12.84 -16.06 6.21
CA LEU A 43 -12.80 -17.11 7.21
C LEU A 43 -14.11 -17.92 7.21
N ASN A 44 -15.25 -17.23 7.23
CA ASN A 44 -16.57 -17.85 7.25
C ASN A 44 -16.90 -18.61 5.95
N TYR A 45 -16.44 -18.11 4.79
CA TYR A 45 -16.51 -18.86 3.53
C TYR A 45 -15.54 -20.04 3.45
N GLY A 46 -14.65 -20.20 4.44
CA GLY A 46 -13.68 -21.29 4.48
C GLY A 46 -12.56 -21.17 3.45
N LEU A 47 -12.32 -19.96 2.92
CA LEU A 47 -11.27 -19.69 1.92
C LEU A 47 -9.86 -19.80 2.53
N TYR A 48 -9.73 -19.55 3.83
CA TYR A 48 -8.47 -19.73 4.56
C TYR A 48 -7.88 -21.14 4.44
N ARG A 49 -8.72 -22.17 4.20
CA ARG A 49 -8.28 -23.55 4.00
C ARG A 49 -7.64 -23.78 2.62
N LYS A 50 -7.72 -22.79 1.73
CA LYS A 50 -7.28 -22.86 0.32
C LYS A 50 -6.10 -21.94 0.03
N MET A 51 -5.55 -21.25 1.04
CA MET A 51 -4.42 -20.33 0.90
C MET A 51 -3.59 -20.32 2.18
N GLU A 52 -2.32 -19.94 2.06
CA GLU A 52 -1.46 -19.74 3.22
C GLU A 52 -1.66 -18.35 3.79
N ILE A 53 -1.98 -18.23 5.07
CA ILE A 53 -2.18 -16.94 5.75
C ILE A 53 -0.92 -16.55 6.52
N TYR A 54 -0.44 -15.35 6.29
CA TYR A 54 0.74 -14.78 6.95
C TYR A 54 0.38 -13.49 7.68
N ARG A 55 1.00 -13.31 8.85
CA ARG A 55 1.05 -12.00 9.50
C ARG A 55 2.21 -11.20 8.88
N PRO A 56 1.99 -9.99 8.35
CA PRO A 56 3.07 -9.17 7.80
C PRO A 56 4.01 -8.73 8.93
N HIS A 57 5.30 -8.57 8.61
CA HIS A 57 6.19 -7.82 9.50
C HIS A 57 5.86 -6.33 9.43
N LYS A 58 6.23 -5.58 10.46
CA LYS A 58 6.19 -4.12 10.39
C LYS A 58 7.37 -3.66 9.53
N ALA A 59 7.10 -3.06 8.36
CA ALA A 59 8.15 -2.53 7.50
C ALA A 59 9.03 -1.54 8.26
N THR A 60 10.33 -1.67 8.09
CA THR A 60 11.34 -0.81 8.73
C THR A 60 11.45 0.53 7.99
N ALA A 61 12.01 1.53 8.66
CA ALA A 61 12.35 2.80 8.01
C ALA A 61 13.26 2.56 6.79
N ASP A 62 14.27 1.69 6.92
CA ASP A 62 15.20 1.33 5.86
C ASP A 62 14.51 0.69 4.65
N GLU A 63 13.43 -0.06 4.85
CA GLU A 63 12.61 -0.56 3.75
C GLU A 63 11.83 0.56 3.08
N MET A 64 11.21 1.45 3.84
CA MET A 64 10.39 2.55 3.31
C MET A 64 11.23 3.60 2.56
N THR A 65 12.46 3.88 3.02
CA THR A 65 13.35 4.86 2.40
C THR A 65 14.04 4.36 1.14
N LYS A 66 13.79 3.11 0.71
CA LYS A 66 14.12 2.66 -0.65
C LYS A 66 13.42 3.48 -1.74
N PHE A 67 12.28 4.07 -1.41
CA PHE A 67 11.57 5.00 -2.28
C PHE A 67 11.44 6.38 -1.63
N HIS A 68 10.86 6.44 -0.44
CA HIS A 68 10.52 7.69 0.22
C HIS A 68 11.76 8.43 0.73
N SER A 69 11.67 9.75 0.90
CA SER A 69 12.77 10.52 1.48
C SER A 69 12.97 10.21 2.98
N ASP A 70 14.22 10.26 3.43
CA ASP A 70 14.58 9.98 4.83
C ASP A 70 13.94 10.97 5.81
N ASP A 71 13.77 12.23 5.42
CA ASP A 71 13.13 13.24 6.25
C ASP A 71 11.61 13.04 6.34
N TYR A 72 10.96 12.57 5.27
CA TYR A 72 9.54 12.25 5.27
C TYR A 72 9.23 11.03 6.15
N ILE A 73 10.00 9.93 6.02
CA ILE A 73 9.80 8.75 6.87
C ILE A 73 10.12 9.05 8.34
N ARG A 74 11.15 9.87 8.62
CA ARG A 74 11.42 10.34 10.00
C ARG A 74 10.27 11.19 10.55
N PHE A 75 9.65 12.03 9.72
CA PHE A 75 8.46 12.78 10.10
C PHE A 75 7.30 11.86 10.45
N LEU A 76 6.93 10.92 9.56
CA LEU A 76 5.83 9.97 9.81
C LEU A 76 6.06 9.13 11.08
N ARG A 77 7.31 8.78 11.37
CA ARG A 77 7.68 8.06 12.60
C ARG A 77 7.54 8.91 13.88
N SER A 78 7.62 10.23 13.76
CA SER A 78 7.69 11.15 14.89
C SER A 78 6.37 11.86 15.19
N ILE A 79 5.58 12.13 14.14
CA ILE A 79 4.31 12.84 14.24
C ILE A 79 3.27 12.02 15.00
N ARG A 80 2.58 12.67 15.93
CA ARG A 80 1.52 12.10 16.76
C ARG A 80 0.48 13.19 17.06
N PRO A 81 -0.75 12.83 17.47
CA PRO A 81 -1.76 13.83 17.82
C PRO A 81 -1.30 14.81 18.92
N ASP A 82 -0.50 14.34 19.87
CA ASP A 82 -0.01 15.13 21.02
C ASP A 82 1.04 16.20 20.66
N ASN A 83 1.71 16.08 19.52
CA ASN A 83 2.79 16.98 19.11
C ASN A 83 2.53 17.77 17.82
N MET A 84 1.32 17.70 17.24
CA MET A 84 0.99 18.34 15.95
C MET A 84 1.40 19.83 15.88
N THR A 85 1.22 20.59 16.96
CA THR A 85 1.57 22.02 17.00
C THR A 85 3.07 22.27 16.78
N GLU A 86 3.94 21.38 17.25
CA GLU A 86 5.40 21.47 17.04
C GLU A 86 5.80 21.18 15.59
N TYR A 87 4.94 20.45 14.86
CA TYR A 87 5.19 19.93 13.52
C TYR A 87 4.45 20.68 12.41
N ASN A 88 3.73 21.76 12.70
CA ASN A 88 2.91 22.53 11.72
C ASN A 88 3.61 22.80 10.37
N LYS A 89 4.88 23.22 10.38
CA LYS A 89 5.65 23.48 9.14
C LYS A 89 5.91 22.21 8.32
N GLN A 90 6.17 21.10 9.00
CA GLN A 90 6.44 19.81 8.36
C GLN A 90 5.14 19.17 7.87
N MET A 91 4.05 19.30 8.63
CA MET A 91 2.70 18.91 8.22
C MET A 91 2.29 19.55 6.89
N GLN A 92 2.47 20.88 6.76
CA GLN A 92 2.22 21.56 5.50
C GLN A 92 3.15 21.07 4.37
N ARG A 93 4.44 20.90 4.65
CA ARG A 93 5.43 20.45 3.67
C ARG A 93 5.16 19.04 3.15
N PHE A 94 4.68 18.15 4.02
CA PHE A 94 4.49 16.74 3.72
C PHE A 94 3.02 16.39 3.45
N ASN A 95 2.16 17.39 3.33
CA ASN A 95 0.73 17.27 3.05
C ASN A 95 -0.01 16.34 4.02
N VAL A 96 0.27 16.49 5.32
CA VAL A 96 -0.38 15.74 6.41
C VAL A 96 -1.12 16.71 7.32
N GLY A 97 -2.40 16.45 7.57
CA GLY A 97 -3.24 17.23 8.49
C GLY A 97 -4.72 17.22 8.11
N GLU A 98 -5.03 17.55 6.85
CA GLU A 98 -6.41 17.65 6.35
C GLU A 98 -6.89 16.29 5.82
N ASP A 99 -6.87 16.08 4.51
CA ASP A 99 -7.28 14.82 3.87
C ASP A 99 -6.43 13.63 4.33
N CYS A 100 -5.18 13.87 4.71
CA CYS A 100 -4.29 12.87 5.29
C CYS A 100 -4.08 13.18 6.79
N PRO A 101 -5.02 12.86 7.68
CA PRO A 101 -5.00 13.30 9.07
C PRO A 101 -3.90 12.61 9.89
N VAL A 102 -3.46 13.28 10.96
CA VAL A 102 -2.66 12.64 12.01
C VAL A 102 -3.59 11.84 12.93
N PHE A 103 -3.29 10.57 13.17
CA PHE A 103 -4.06 9.72 14.09
C PHE A 103 -3.14 8.77 14.88
N ASP A 104 -3.66 8.25 16.00
CA ASP A 104 -2.93 7.30 16.84
C ASP A 104 -2.58 6.03 16.07
N GLY A 105 -1.29 5.70 16.04
CA GLY A 105 -0.78 4.53 15.33
C GLY A 105 -0.64 4.71 13.81
N LEU A 106 -0.63 5.95 13.30
CA LEU A 106 -0.44 6.24 11.87
C LEU A 106 0.80 5.57 11.28
N TYR A 107 1.93 5.61 11.98
CA TYR A 107 3.16 4.99 11.49
C TYR A 107 3.02 3.47 11.43
N GLU A 108 2.47 2.84 12.46
CA GLU A 108 2.24 1.40 12.51
C GLU A 108 1.27 0.93 11.43
N PHE A 109 0.23 1.71 11.12
CA PHE A 109 -0.65 1.46 9.97
C PHE A 109 0.15 1.41 8.66
N CYS A 110 1.03 2.39 8.43
CA CYS A 110 1.92 2.40 7.26
C CYS A 110 2.86 1.18 7.25
N GLN A 111 3.41 0.81 8.41
CA GLN A 111 4.32 -0.33 8.53
C GLN A 111 3.65 -1.66 8.16
N LEU A 112 2.41 -1.88 8.59
CA LEU A 112 1.67 -3.11 8.29
C LEU A 112 1.25 -3.18 6.82
N SER A 113 0.81 -2.05 6.27
CA SER A 113 0.46 -1.93 4.85
C SER A 113 1.67 -2.23 3.96
N ALA A 114 2.78 -1.51 4.16
CA ALA A 114 4.02 -1.69 3.41
C ALA A 114 4.65 -3.06 3.62
N GLY A 115 4.67 -3.56 4.86
CA GLY A 115 5.25 -4.84 5.21
C GLY A 115 4.56 -6.01 4.50
N GLY A 116 3.23 -5.97 4.37
CA GLY A 116 2.48 -6.97 3.61
C GLY A 116 2.85 -7.01 2.13
N SER A 117 2.97 -5.84 1.49
CA SER A 117 3.29 -5.74 0.05
C SER A 117 4.75 -6.11 -0.25
N VAL A 118 5.70 -5.69 0.60
CA VAL A 118 7.11 -6.08 0.47
C VAL A 118 7.29 -7.58 0.73
N ALA A 119 6.67 -8.13 1.79
CA ALA A 119 6.73 -9.57 2.06
C ALA A 119 6.11 -10.41 0.94
N ALA A 120 4.98 -9.95 0.37
CA ALA A 120 4.37 -10.54 -0.82
C ALA A 120 5.34 -10.55 -2.02
N ALA A 121 6.00 -9.43 -2.31
CA ALA A 121 6.98 -9.33 -3.39
C ALA A 121 8.18 -10.26 -3.17
N VAL A 122 8.74 -10.32 -1.96
CA VAL A 122 9.81 -11.28 -1.60
C VAL A 122 9.36 -12.72 -1.85
N LYS A 123 8.11 -13.05 -1.51
CA LYS A 123 7.58 -14.41 -1.66
C LYS A 123 7.40 -14.80 -3.13
N LEU A 124 7.00 -13.85 -3.99
CA LEU A 124 6.95 -14.02 -5.44
C LEU A 124 8.36 -14.20 -6.04
N ASN A 125 9.32 -13.35 -5.67
CA ASN A 125 10.72 -13.45 -6.12
C ASN A 125 11.36 -14.79 -5.76
N LYS A 126 11.05 -15.32 -4.56
CA LYS A 126 11.50 -16.65 -4.12
C LYS A 126 10.76 -17.81 -4.77
N GLN A 127 9.80 -17.55 -5.66
CA GLN A 127 8.95 -18.54 -6.32
C GLN A 127 8.21 -19.46 -5.32
N ALA A 128 7.98 -18.95 -4.10
CA ALA A 128 7.34 -19.69 -3.02
C ALA A 128 5.80 -19.55 -3.05
N SER A 129 5.28 -18.63 -3.87
CA SER A 129 3.85 -18.50 -4.19
C SER A 129 3.69 -18.01 -5.63
N GLU A 130 2.52 -18.26 -6.23
CA GLU A 130 2.18 -17.74 -7.56
C GLU A 130 1.29 -16.50 -7.47
N ILE A 131 0.50 -16.40 -6.40
CA ILE A 131 -0.33 -15.23 -6.09
C ILE A 131 -0.07 -14.84 -4.64
N CYS A 132 0.10 -13.55 -4.39
CA CYS A 132 0.14 -12.99 -3.04
C CYS A 132 -0.92 -11.88 -2.93
N ILE A 133 -1.64 -11.85 -1.82
CA ILE A 133 -2.75 -10.91 -1.59
C ILE A 133 -2.46 -10.14 -0.31
N ASN A 134 -2.47 -8.81 -0.38
CA ASN A 134 -2.43 -7.91 0.77
C ASN A 134 -3.55 -6.87 0.64
N TRP A 135 -4.70 -7.11 1.28
CA TRP A 135 -5.82 -6.15 1.24
C TRP A 135 -5.58 -4.91 2.13
N GLY A 136 -4.53 -4.90 2.94
CA GLY A 136 -4.09 -3.72 3.68
C GLY A 136 -3.17 -2.78 2.89
N GLY A 137 -2.75 -3.19 1.69
CA GLY A 137 -1.95 -2.38 0.76
C GLY A 137 -2.79 -1.66 -0.29
N GLY A 138 -2.13 -1.21 -1.35
CA GLY A 138 -2.76 -0.55 -2.49
C GLY A 138 -2.83 0.98 -2.37
N LEU A 139 -1.96 1.60 -1.56
CA LEU A 139 -2.00 3.03 -1.28
C LEU A 139 -1.26 3.84 -2.36
N HIS A 140 -1.88 3.90 -3.54
CA HIS A 140 -1.24 4.35 -4.79
C HIS A 140 -0.98 5.85 -4.93
N HIS A 141 -1.59 6.71 -4.09
CA HIS A 141 -1.43 8.17 -4.19
C HIS A 141 -0.19 8.71 -3.46
N ALA A 142 0.40 7.92 -2.56
CA ALA A 142 1.54 8.37 -1.77
C ALA A 142 2.72 8.71 -2.68
N LYS A 143 3.32 9.88 -2.48
CA LYS A 143 4.44 10.40 -3.27
C LYS A 143 5.77 10.13 -2.56
N LYS A 144 6.87 10.49 -3.22
CA LYS A 144 8.22 10.29 -2.65
C LYS A 144 8.40 11.00 -1.31
N SER A 145 7.87 12.21 -1.19
CA SER A 145 8.12 13.08 -0.02
C SER A 145 6.86 13.75 0.50
N GLU A 146 5.65 13.25 0.20
CA GLU A 146 4.40 13.79 0.72
C GLU A 146 3.29 12.73 0.72
N ALA A 147 2.34 12.89 1.63
CA ALA A 147 1.10 12.14 1.63
C ALA A 147 0.13 12.72 0.60
N SER A 148 -0.79 11.90 0.10
CA SER A 148 -1.85 12.35 -0.82
C SER A 148 -2.98 11.34 -0.83
N GLY A 149 -4.24 11.79 -0.98
CA GLY A 149 -5.40 10.91 -1.15
C GLY A 149 -5.48 9.76 -0.14
N PHE A 150 -5.34 10.07 1.16
CA PHE A 150 -5.34 9.10 2.27
C PHE A 150 -4.11 8.17 2.37
N CYS A 151 -3.15 8.34 1.47
CA CYS A 151 -1.97 7.49 1.32
C CYS A 151 -0.70 8.19 1.85
N TYR A 152 -0.02 7.55 2.79
CA TYR A 152 1.21 8.09 3.40
C TYR A 152 2.48 7.41 2.88
N VAL A 153 2.48 6.08 2.79
CA VAL A 153 3.59 5.26 2.27
C VAL A 153 3.07 4.48 1.07
N ASN A 154 3.81 4.54 -0.05
CA ASN A 154 3.45 3.85 -1.28
C ASN A 154 3.97 2.40 -1.23
N ASP A 155 3.18 1.52 -0.63
CA ASP A 155 3.51 0.10 -0.48
C ASP A 155 3.68 -0.62 -1.83
N ILE A 156 3.00 -0.12 -2.87
CA ILE A 156 3.05 -0.64 -4.23
C ILE A 156 4.44 -0.39 -4.84
N VAL A 157 4.93 0.86 -4.78
CA VAL A 157 6.25 1.21 -5.30
C VAL A 157 7.34 0.39 -4.61
N LEU A 158 7.26 0.24 -3.29
CA LEU A 158 8.18 -0.60 -2.53
C LEU A 158 8.13 -2.08 -2.94
N GLY A 159 6.92 -2.62 -3.15
CA GLY A 159 6.72 -3.97 -3.68
C GLY A 159 7.30 -4.16 -5.08
N ILE A 160 7.09 -3.19 -5.97
CA ILE A 160 7.64 -3.21 -7.34
C ILE A 160 9.17 -3.13 -7.32
N LEU A 161 9.76 -2.26 -6.50
CA LEU A 161 11.22 -2.19 -6.32
C LEU A 161 11.81 -3.52 -5.84
N GLU A 162 11.10 -4.24 -4.97
CA GLU A 162 11.49 -5.59 -4.57
C GLU A 162 11.40 -6.58 -5.73
N LEU A 163 10.31 -6.56 -6.52
CA LEU A 163 10.16 -7.42 -7.72
C LEU A 163 11.25 -7.16 -8.77
N LEU A 164 11.64 -5.90 -8.98
CA LEU A 164 12.65 -5.50 -9.95
C LEU A 164 14.05 -6.06 -9.65
N LYS A 165 14.29 -6.63 -8.47
CA LYS A 165 15.54 -7.36 -8.17
C LYS A 165 15.67 -8.66 -8.97
N TYR A 166 14.55 -9.28 -9.37
CA TYR A 166 14.53 -10.58 -10.05
C TYR A 166 13.80 -10.53 -11.40
N HIS A 167 12.95 -9.53 -11.61
CA HIS A 167 12.15 -9.38 -12.82
C HIS A 167 12.66 -8.21 -13.66
N GLN A 168 13.03 -8.47 -14.91
CA GLN A 168 13.50 -7.42 -15.83
C GLN A 168 12.40 -6.38 -16.10
N ARG A 169 11.14 -6.85 -16.21
CA ARG A 169 9.95 -6.04 -16.47
C ARG A 169 8.85 -6.39 -15.48
N VAL A 170 8.19 -5.38 -14.93
CA VAL A 170 7.01 -5.51 -14.05
C VAL A 170 5.85 -4.75 -14.69
N LEU A 171 4.67 -5.36 -14.72
CA LEU A 171 3.44 -4.70 -15.16
C LEU A 171 2.63 -4.35 -13.92
N TYR A 172 2.26 -3.08 -13.80
CA TYR A 172 1.31 -2.57 -12.82
C TYR A 172 -0.03 -2.28 -13.50
N ILE A 173 -1.09 -2.87 -12.97
CA ILE A 173 -2.47 -2.63 -13.43
C ILE A 173 -3.25 -2.04 -12.27
N ASP A 174 -3.86 -0.89 -12.51
CA ASP A 174 -4.66 -0.15 -11.56
C ASP A 174 -6.12 -0.07 -12.03
N ILE A 175 -7.02 -0.50 -11.15
CA ILE A 175 -8.47 -0.52 -11.37
C ILE A 175 -9.21 0.33 -10.33
N ASP A 176 -8.48 1.10 -9.51
CA ASP A 176 -9.11 2.09 -8.64
C ASP A 176 -9.81 3.14 -9.49
N VAL A 177 -10.84 3.77 -8.93
CA VAL A 177 -11.59 4.81 -9.63
C VAL A 177 -10.75 6.08 -9.84
N HIS A 178 -9.74 6.30 -9.00
CA HIS A 178 -8.78 7.39 -9.12
C HIS A 178 -7.55 6.93 -9.91
N HIS A 179 -6.90 7.87 -10.60
CA HIS A 179 -5.64 7.58 -11.27
C HIS A 179 -4.54 7.20 -10.25
N GLY A 180 -3.81 6.11 -10.53
CA GLY A 180 -2.66 5.61 -9.77
C GLY A 180 -1.40 6.47 -9.89
N ASP A 181 -1.54 7.76 -9.66
CA ASP A 181 -0.57 8.82 -9.93
C ASP A 181 0.75 8.67 -9.17
N GLY A 182 0.75 8.20 -7.93
CA GLY A 182 1.99 8.00 -7.17
C GLY A 182 2.84 6.85 -7.71
N VAL A 183 2.20 5.78 -8.22
CA VAL A 183 2.90 4.66 -8.85
C VAL A 183 3.38 5.03 -10.25
N GLU A 184 2.55 5.74 -11.02
CA GLU A 184 2.93 6.27 -12.33
C GLU A 184 4.14 7.21 -12.23
N GLU A 185 4.09 8.20 -11.34
CA GLU A 185 5.17 9.17 -11.16
C GLU A 185 6.48 8.49 -10.75
N ALA A 186 6.42 7.49 -9.85
CA ALA A 186 7.61 6.78 -9.37
C ALA A 186 8.37 6.04 -10.48
N PHE A 187 7.68 5.64 -11.55
CA PHE A 187 8.25 4.86 -12.65
C PHE A 187 8.17 5.55 -14.02
N TYR A 188 7.81 6.83 -14.06
CA TYR A 188 7.53 7.57 -15.29
C TYR A 188 8.68 7.60 -16.30
N THR A 189 9.92 7.47 -15.84
CA THR A 189 11.14 7.58 -16.66
C THR A 189 11.86 6.24 -16.87
N THR A 190 11.24 5.10 -16.56
CA THR A 190 11.81 3.76 -16.80
C THR A 190 10.94 2.92 -17.72
N ASP A 191 11.58 2.10 -18.55
CA ASP A 191 10.93 1.08 -19.38
C ASP A 191 10.75 -0.28 -18.65
N ARG A 192 11.29 -0.39 -17.43
CA ARG A 192 11.23 -1.63 -16.63
C ARG A 192 9.89 -1.83 -15.93
N VAL A 193 9.09 -0.77 -15.79
CA VAL A 193 7.75 -0.85 -15.18
C VAL A 193 6.76 -0.17 -16.11
N MET A 194 5.74 -0.92 -16.54
CA MET A 194 4.61 -0.35 -17.28
C MET A 194 3.47 -0.13 -16.30
N THR A 195 2.96 1.10 -16.21
CA THR A 195 1.79 1.46 -15.42
C THR A 195 0.58 1.58 -16.34
N VAL A 196 -0.49 0.86 -16.02
CA VAL A 196 -1.75 0.90 -16.78
C VAL A 196 -2.88 1.16 -15.78
N SER A 197 -3.48 2.34 -15.84
CA SER A 197 -4.57 2.74 -14.94
C SER A 197 -5.85 2.99 -15.74
N PHE A 198 -6.98 2.50 -15.22
CA PHE A 198 -8.32 2.77 -15.74
C PHE A 198 -9.10 3.53 -14.68
N HIS A 199 -9.34 4.82 -14.90
CA HIS A 199 -9.88 5.71 -13.86
C HIS A 199 -10.88 6.71 -14.44
N LYS A 200 -11.65 7.35 -13.56
CA LYS A 200 -12.47 8.49 -13.94
C LYS A 200 -11.58 9.70 -14.19
N TYR A 201 -11.79 10.38 -15.32
CA TYR A 201 -11.15 11.65 -15.66
C TYR A 201 -12.17 12.80 -15.77
N GLY A 202 -11.71 14.05 -15.62
CA GLY A 202 -12.51 15.27 -15.68
C GLY A 202 -13.15 15.67 -14.34
N GLU A 203 -12.65 16.77 -13.77
CA GLU A 203 -13.03 17.32 -12.44
C GLU A 203 -13.09 16.24 -11.35
N TYR A 204 -12.05 15.40 -11.31
CA TYR A 204 -11.94 14.29 -10.37
C TYR A 204 -10.51 14.19 -9.85
N PHE A 205 -10.36 13.81 -8.59
CA PHE A 205 -9.04 13.55 -8.00
C PHE A 205 -8.37 12.37 -8.73
N PRO A 206 -7.04 12.38 -8.97
CA PRO A 206 -6.05 13.41 -8.60
C PRO A 206 -5.83 14.51 -9.65
N GLY A 207 -6.60 14.53 -10.75
CA GLY A 207 -6.45 15.51 -11.83
C GLY A 207 -5.36 15.19 -12.86
N THR A 208 -4.79 13.98 -12.80
CA THR A 208 -3.82 13.42 -13.74
C THR A 208 -4.36 12.14 -14.37
N GLY A 209 -3.62 11.54 -15.30
CA GLY A 209 -4.00 10.40 -16.14
C GLY A 209 -3.97 10.76 -17.62
#